data_AF-A0AAE3XFL4-F1
#
_entry.id   AF-A0AAE3XFL4-F1
#
_cell.length_a   1.000
_cell.length_b   1.000
_cell.length_c   1.000
_cell.angle_alpha   90.00
_cell.angle_beta   90.00
_cell.angle_gamma   90.00
#
_symmetry.space_group_name_H-M   'P 1'
#
loop_
_entity.id
_entity.type
_entity.pdbx_description
1 polymer ?
#
loop_
_entity_poly.entity_id
_entity_poly.type
_entity_poly.pdbx_seq_one_letter_code
_entity_poly.pdbx_strand_id
1 'polypeptide(L)' 'MSGAPLSSSVGQLVVLRGFDAQGNPVINDPAAPQDADVRRVYPRAEFERQWLGHSGGLSYLVSTED' A
#
# COMPACT_ATOMS: atom_id res chain seq x y z
N MET A 1 0.29 10.37 2.02
CA MET A 1 -0.66 9.73 2.96
C MET A 1 -0.08 9.86 4.35
N SER A 2 -0.91 9.96 5.36
CA SER A 2 -0.51 9.96 6.76
C SER A 2 0.31 8.70 7.07
N GLY A 3 1.53 8.88 7.60
CA GLY A 3 2.43 7.78 7.94
C GLY A 3 3.21 7.15 6.78
N ALA A 4 3.11 7.68 5.56
CA ALA A 4 3.95 7.22 4.45
C ALA A 4 5.42 7.65 4.62
N PRO A 5 6.42 6.81 4.29
CA PRO A 5 7.84 7.16 4.43
C PRO A 5 8.28 8.33 3.55
N LEU A 6 7.65 8.47 2.38
CA LEU A 6 7.94 9.52 1.41
C LEU A 6 6.81 10.56 1.40
N SER A 7 7.19 11.83 1.33
CA SER A 7 6.25 12.93 1.16
C SER A 7 5.66 13.01 -0.26
N SER A 8 6.37 12.48 -1.25
CA SER A 8 5.95 12.39 -2.65
C SER A 8 6.66 11.25 -3.39
N SER A 9 6.05 10.79 -4.48
CA SER A 9 6.63 9.81 -5.40
C SER A 9 6.03 9.99 -6.80
N VAL A 10 6.76 9.61 -7.85
CA VAL A 10 6.24 9.50 -9.23
C VAL A 10 5.50 8.18 -9.47
N GLY A 11 5.47 7.31 -8.47
CA GLY A 11 4.86 5.98 -8.52
C GLY A 11 5.65 5.00 -7.65
N GLN A 12 4.95 4.11 -6.97
CA GLN A 12 5.58 3.03 -6.20
C GLN A 12 4.74 1.76 -6.30
N LEU A 13 5.42 0.61 -6.37
CA LEU A 13 4.78 -0.68 -6.17
C LEU A 13 4.79 -1.00 -4.68
N VAL A 14 3.66 -1.49 -4.19
CA VAL A 14 3.47 -1.96 -2.82
C VAL A 14 2.74 -3.30 -2.86
N VAL A 15 2.81 -4.06 -1.78
CA VAL A 15 2.08 -5.32 -1.66
C VAL A 15 0.94 -5.18 -0.67
N LEU A 16 -0.29 -5.38 -1.14
CA LEU A 16 -1.46 -5.54 -0.28
C LEU A 16 -1.44 -6.93 0.34
N ARG A 17 -1.39 -6.98 1.68
CA ARG A 17 -1.43 -8.23 2.46
C ARG A 17 -2.83 -8.65 2.86
N GLY A 18 -3.78 -7.72 2.80
CA GLY A 18 -5.14 -7.87 3.30
C GLY A 18 -5.59 -6.62 4.04
N PHE A 19 -6.57 -6.79 4.91
CA PHE A 19 -7.15 -5.70 5.71
C PHE A 19 -7.15 -6.06 7.19
N ASP A 20 -7.00 -5.06 8.05
CA ASP A 20 -7.20 -5.23 9.49
C ASP A 20 -8.69 -5.36 9.85
N ALA A 21 -9.00 -5.53 11.14
CA ALA A 21 -10.37 -5.70 11.62
C ALA A 21 -11.26 -4.45 11.42
N GLN A 22 -10.66 -3.29 11.17
CA GLN A 22 -11.36 -2.03 10.85
C GLN A 22 -11.49 -1.82 9.34
N GLY A 23 -10.97 -2.74 8.52
CA GLY A 23 -10.98 -2.66 7.07
C GLY A 23 -9.88 -1.75 6.49
N ASN A 24 -8.86 -1.38 7.27
CA ASN A 24 -7.72 -0.64 6.76
C ASN A 24 -6.74 -1.58 6.03
N PRO A 25 -6.21 -1.17 4.87
CA PRO A 25 -5.23 -1.98 4.14
C PRO A 25 -3.94 -2.16 4.94
N VAL A 26 -3.53 -3.41 5.06
CA VAL A 26 -2.21 -3.81 5.55
C VAL A 26 -1.29 -3.92 4.34
N ILE A 27 -0.28 -3.05 4.27
CA ILE A 27 0.62 -2.90 3.13
C ILE A 27 2.05 -3.23 3.55
N ASN A 28 2.77 -3.96 2.70
CA ASN A 28 4.23 -3.95 2.74
C ASN A 28 4.72 -2.84 1.78
N ASP A 29 5.27 -1.76 2.34
CA ASP A 29 5.74 -0.58 1.62
C ASP A 29 7.29 -0.52 1.66
N PRO A 30 7.97 -0.78 0.52
CA PRO A 30 9.43 -0.86 0.47
C PRO A 30 10.12 0.50 0.58
N ALA A 31 9.38 1.62 0.55
CA ALA A 31 9.95 2.93 0.82
C ALA A 31 10.31 3.14 2.31
N ALA A 32 10.10 2.13 3.14
CA ALA A 32 10.52 2.11 4.55
C ALA A 32 12.01 2.41 4.73
N PRO A 33 12.39 3.12 5.80
CA PRO A 33 13.80 3.30 6.13
C PRO A 33 14.46 2.03 6.70
N GLN A 34 13.67 1.10 7.27
CA GLN A 34 14.14 -0.13 7.88
C GLN A 34 13.15 -1.28 7.63
N ASP A 35 13.65 -2.52 7.62
CA ASP A 35 12.86 -3.73 7.39
C ASP A 35 11.69 -3.87 8.37
N ALA A 36 11.92 -3.53 9.64
CA ALA A 36 10.90 -3.57 10.69
C ALA A 36 9.71 -2.65 10.40
N ASP A 37 9.92 -1.59 9.61
CA ASP A 37 8.89 -0.62 9.30
C ASP A 37 8.14 -0.95 8.00
N VAL A 38 8.58 -1.92 7.19
CA VAL A 38 7.98 -2.24 5.88
C VAL A 38 6.48 -2.53 5.98
N ARG A 39 6.06 -3.25 7.03
CA ARG A 39 4.64 -3.55 7.25
C ARG A 39 3.93 -2.36 7.89
N ARG A 40 2.97 -1.77 7.18
CA ARG A 40 2.19 -0.60 7.61
C ARG A 40 0.70 -0.83 7.46
N VAL A 41 -0.08 -0.09 8.24
CA VAL A 41 -1.54 0.00 8.07
C VAL A 41 -1.86 1.44 7.71
N TYR A 42 -2.54 1.65 6.58
CA TYR A 42 -2.93 2.98 6.14
C TYR A 42 -4.43 3.21 6.32
N PRO A 43 -4.88 4.43 6.65
CA PRO A 43 -6.30 4.75 6.64
C PRO A 43 -6.91 4.45 5.26
N ARG A 44 -7.94 3.60 5.23
CA ARG A 44 -8.54 3.10 3.97
C ARG A 44 -8.87 4.21 2.97
N ALA A 45 -9.55 5.25 3.43
CA ALA A 45 -9.98 6.34 2.57
C ALA A 45 -8.80 7.13 1.95
N GLU A 46 -7.68 7.25 2.66
CA GLU A 46 -6.47 7.87 2.10
C GLU A 46 -5.83 6.98 1.04
N PHE A 47 -5.70 5.69 1.33
CA PHE A 47 -5.12 4.72 0.39
C PHE A 47 -5.93 4.64 -0.91
N GLU A 48 -7.25 4.50 -0.81
CA GLU A 48 -8.14 4.39 -1.97
C GLU A 48 -8.07 5.65 -2.85
N ARG A 49 -8.06 6.85 -2.27
CA ARG A 49 -7.91 8.09 -3.03
C ARG A 49 -6.62 8.13 -3.83
N GLN A 50 -5.50 7.71 -3.23
CA GLN A 50 -4.21 7.71 -3.91
C GLN A 50 -4.13 6.62 -4.98
N TRP A 51 -4.53 5.39 -4.66
CA TRP A 51 -4.52 4.25 -5.58
C TRP A 51 -5.44 4.47 -6.78
N LEU A 52 -6.71 4.79 -6.54
CA LEU A 52 -7.69 5.01 -7.63
C LEU A 52 -7.37 6.28 -8.43
N GLY A 53 -6.93 7.35 -7.75
CA GLY A 53 -6.69 8.65 -8.39
C GLY A 53 -5.42 8.72 -9.24
N HIS A 54 -4.34 8.06 -8.83
CA HIS A 54 -3.04 8.17 -9.53
C HIS A 54 -2.70 6.95 -10.38
N SER A 55 -3.14 5.75 -9.98
CA SER A 55 -2.89 4.52 -10.76
C SER A 55 -4.10 4.01 -11.54
N GLY A 56 -5.26 4.64 -11.38
CA GLY A 56 -6.52 4.15 -11.97
C GLY A 56 -7.00 2.83 -11.35
N GLY A 57 -6.51 2.47 -10.16
CA GLY A 57 -6.84 1.20 -9.53
C GLY A 57 -6.03 0.00 -10.04
N LEU A 58 -4.91 0.23 -10.73
CA LEU A 58 -4.07 -0.85 -11.26
C LEU A 58 -3.66 -1.81 -10.14
N SER A 59 -3.83 -3.11 -10.42
CA SER A 59 -3.45 -4.19 -9.52
C SER A 59 -2.85 -5.33 -10.30
N TYR A 60 -1.78 -5.91 -9.76
CA TYR A 60 -1.22 -7.15 -10.24
C TYR A 60 -1.60 -8.26 -9.25
N LEU A 61 -2.21 -9.33 -9.75
CA LEU A 61 -2.42 -10.55 -8.98
C LEU A 61 -1.29 -11.52 -9.35
N VAL A 62 -0.58 -12.00 -8.34
CA VAL A 62 0.46 -13.01 -8.50
C VAL A 62 0.00 -14.24 -7.74
N SER A 63 -0.14 -15.35 -8.44
CA SER A 63 -0.46 -16.67 -7.89
C SER A 63 0.51 -17.70 -8.45
N THR A 64 0.63 -18.84 -7.78
CA THR A 64 1.17 -20.02 -8.44
C THR A 64 0.20 -20.49 -9.51
N GLU A 65 0.67 -21.30 -10.45
CA GLU A 65 -0.22 -22.12 -11.27
C GLU A 65 -0.93 -23.15 -10.36
N ASP A 66 -2.10 -23.63 -10.80
CA ASP A 66 -2.92 -24.62 -10.08
C ASP A 66 -2.21 -25.99 -9.95
#